data_AF-A0A813IQA1-F1
#
_entry.id   AF-A0A813IQA1-F1
#
_cell.length_a   1.000
_cell.length_b   1.000
_cell.length_c   1.000
_cell.angle_alpha   90.00
_cell.angle_beta   90.00
_cell.angle_gamma   90.00
#
_symmetry.space_group_name_H-M   'P 1'
#
loop_
_entity.id
_entity.type
_entity.pdbx_description
1 polymer ?
#
loop_
_entity_poly.entity_id
_entity_poly.type
_entity_poly.pdbx_seq_one_letter_code
_entity_poly.pdbx_strand_id
1 'polypeptide(L)'
;GQAMIAIMESQVEDMRKLLHKFKVCSSHPDVAVDPNDTGLLPGHTDILIFGPSGSGKSSLIRTFFMALNKTQEVPADFADRIIVKDTAMNEGTLKYISAVIKPAKLDHRGNTVSSAIMCHDTRGHIWMDEREQKQLSVIMDGNIRDDSIVQQRNYRYARLLWEFWRKDAELFPPEILARKSSLQTQPHALLFVFDGSMDEIPDGEEETRFYREIIQMSRTKGYLNPQ
;
A
#
# COMPACT_ATOMS: atom_id res chain seq x y z
N GLY A 1 -11.24 -34.91 -6.08
CA GLY A 1 -10.40 -34.53 -4.93
C GLY A 1 -8.97 -34.27 -5.36
N GLN A 2 -8.13 -35.30 -5.41
CA GLN A 2 -6.67 -35.17 -5.63
C GLN A 2 -6.26 -34.52 -6.96
N ALA A 3 -6.95 -34.83 -8.07
CA ALA A 3 -6.65 -34.20 -9.36
C ALA A 3 -6.90 -32.68 -9.37
N MET A 4 -7.90 -32.21 -8.61
CA MET A 4 -8.23 -30.78 -8.51
C MET A 4 -7.20 -30.02 -7.67
N ILE A 5 -6.74 -30.64 -6.58
CA ILE A 5 -5.66 -30.10 -5.73
C ILE A 5 -4.37 -29.96 -6.54
N ALA A 6 -3.99 -31.00 -7.29
CA ALA A 6 -2.79 -30.96 -8.14
C ALA A 6 -2.86 -29.86 -9.22
N ILE A 7 -4.04 -29.63 -9.81
CA ILE A 7 -4.24 -28.53 -10.77
C ILE A 7 -4.06 -27.17 -10.08
N MET A 8 -4.66 -26.97 -8.91
CA MET A 8 -4.52 -25.72 -8.16
C MET A 8 -3.08 -25.46 -7.75
N GLU A 9 -2.38 -26.48 -7.25
CA GLU A 9 -0.96 -26.38 -6.89
C GLU A 9 -0.09 -25.99 -8.10
N SER A 10 -0.35 -26.59 -9.27
CA SER A 10 0.34 -26.22 -10.51
C SER A 10 0.07 -24.77 -10.91
N GLN A 11 -1.19 -24.33 -10.84
CA GLN A 11 -1.57 -22.95 -11.18
C GLN A 11 -0.93 -21.93 -10.24
N VAL A 12 -0.90 -22.21 -8.93
CA VAL A 12 -0.22 -21.35 -7.94
C VAL A 12 1.28 -21.29 -8.19
N GLU A 13 1.91 -22.43 -8.51
CA GLU A 13 3.33 -22.48 -8.83
C GLU A 13 3.66 -21.69 -10.10
N ASP A 14 2.84 -21.79 -11.13
CA ASP A 14 3.04 -21.02 -12.36
C ASP A 14 2.82 -19.52 -12.15
N MET A 15 1.81 -19.13 -11.38
CA MET A 15 1.61 -17.75 -10.96
C MET A 15 2.82 -17.20 -10.19
N ARG A 16 3.39 -17.99 -9.27
CA ARG A 16 4.60 -17.62 -8.51
C ARG A 16 5.78 -17.38 -9.45
N LYS A 17 6.01 -18.27 -10.42
CA LYS A 17 7.07 -18.10 -11.44
C LYS A 17 6.87 -16.83 -12.25
N LEU A 18 5.63 -16.52 -12.63
CA LEU A 18 5.30 -15.30 -13.36
C LEU A 18 5.58 -14.06 -12.51
N LEU A 19 5.15 -14.04 -11.24
CA LEU A 19 5.41 -12.92 -10.32
C LEU A 19 6.92 -12.71 -10.08
N HIS A 20 7.71 -13.77 -9.99
CA HIS A 20 9.16 -13.65 -9.87
C HIS A 20 9.84 -13.07 -11.12
N LYS A 21 9.31 -13.34 -12.31
CA LYS A 21 9.84 -12.82 -13.59
C LYS A 21 9.18 -11.50 -14.04
N PHE A 22 8.14 -11.07 -13.34
CA PHE A 22 7.36 -9.89 -13.69
C PHE A 22 8.23 -8.62 -13.81
N LYS A 23 7.84 -7.78 -14.77
CA LYS A 23 8.33 -6.42 -14.98
C LYS A 23 7.13 -5.48 -15.12
N VAL A 24 7.25 -4.27 -14.59
CA VAL A 24 6.26 -3.21 -14.82
C VAL A 24 6.25 -2.83 -16.29
N CYS A 25 5.04 -2.73 -16.85
CA CYS A 25 4.79 -2.31 -18.23
C CYS A 25 3.80 -1.14 -18.24
N SER A 26 3.89 -0.27 -19.24
CA SER A 26 2.86 0.73 -19.52
C SER A 26 1.65 0.06 -20.20
N SER A 27 0.44 0.40 -19.77
CA SER A 27 -0.80 0.04 -20.46
C SER A 27 -1.23 1.07 -21.50
N HIS A 28 -0.55 2.22 -21.59
CA HIS A 28 -0.91 3.29 -22.51
C HIS A 28 -0.32 3.04 -23.91
N PRO A 29 -1.15 2.92 -24.96
CA PRO A 29 -0.68 2.65 -26.32
C PRO A 29 0.12 3.81 -26.94
N ASP A 30 -0.09 5.05 -26.46
CA ASP A 30 0.55 6.26 -27.02
C ASP A 30 1.90 6.61 -26.39
N VAL A 31 2.25 5.98 -25.27
CA VAL A 31 3.61 6.07 -24.75
C VAL A 31 4.37 4.89 -25.32
N ALA A 32 4.88 5.07 -26.55
CA ALA A 32 5.91 4.21 -27.12
C ALA A 32 7.20 4.39 -26.29
N VAL A 33 7.18 3.92 -25.05
CA VAL A 33 8.38 3.72 -24.25
C VAL A 33 9.11 2.60 -24.96
N ASP A 34 10.29 2.89 -25.51
CA ASP A 34 11.20 1.83 -25.93
C ASP A 34 11.32 0.88 -24.73
N PRO A 35 11.10 -0.43 -24.87
CA PRO A 35 11.24 -1.38 -23.75
C PRO A 35 12.65 -1.33 -23.10
N ASN A 36 13.63 -0.68 -23.74
CA ASN A 36 14.94 -0.37 -23.19
C ASN A 36 15.05 1.00 -22.50
N ASP A 37 14.09 1.91 -22.66
CA ASP A 37 14.02 3.20 -21.95
C ASP A 37 13.46 2.99 -20.53
N THR A 38 14.26 2.28 -19.75
CA THR A 38 14.00 1.87 -18.36
C THR A 38 13.94 3.03 -17.37
N GLY A 39 14.21 4.27 -17.79
CA GLY A 39 14.15 5.44 -16.94
C GLY A 39 12.74 5.97 -16.68
N LEU A 40 11.78 5.65 -17.55
CA LEU A 40 10.41 6.18 -17.47
C LEU A 40 9.44 5.31 -16.66
N LEU A 41 9.68 4.00 -16.61
CA LEU A 41 8.84 3.05 -15.86
C LEU A 41 9.45 2.74 -14.49
N PRO A 42 8.62 2.51 -13.46
CA PRO A 42 9.14 2.20 -12.15
C PRO A 42 9.77 0.81 -12.09
N GLY A 43 10.87 0.72 -11.34
CA GLY A 43 11.57 -0.54 -11.08
C GLY A 43 10.79 -1.48 -10.16
N HIS A 44 9.60 -1.07 -9.72
CA HIS A 44 8.80 -1.71 -8.70
C HIS A 44 7.30 -1.43 -8.91
N THR A 45 6.46 -2.29 -8.33
CA THR A 45 5.03 -2.05 -8.19
C THR A 45 4.70 -1.77 -6.74
N ASP A 46 4.29 -0.54 -6.47
CA ASP A 46 3.68 -0.12 -5.21
C ASP A 46 2.20 -0.49 -5.11
N ILE A 47 1.86 -1.21 -4.04
CA ILE A 47 0.48 -1.59 -3.69
C ILE A 47 0.15 -0.93 -2.36
N LEU A 48 -0.81 0.00 -2.35
CA LEU A 48 -1.31 0.61 -1.12
C LEU A 48 -2.38 -0.30 -0.50
N ILE A 49 -2.18 -0.67 0.77
CA ILE A 49 -3.10 -1.51 1.52
C ILE A 49 -3.81 -0.63 2.55
N PHE A 50 -5.10 -0.49 2.37
CA PHE A 50 -5.96 0.47 3.04
C PHE A 50 -7.07 -0.24 3.81
N GLY A 51 -7.42 0.26 5.00
CA GLY A 51 -8.48 -0.33 5.81
C GLY A 51 -8.41 0.05 7.28
N PRO A 52 -9.45 -0.26 8.06
CA PRO A 52 -9.54 0.13 9.47
C PRO A 52 -8.45 -0.51 10.33
N SER A 53 -8.20 0.07 11.50
CA SER A 53 -7.34 -0.58 12.51
C SER A 53 -7.90 -1.96 12.84
N GLY A 54 -7.02 -2.96 12.95
CA GLY A 54 -7.44 -4.34 13.24
C GLY A 54 -7.92 -5.15 12.02
N SER A 55 -8.07 -4.56 10.83
CA SER A 55 -8.65 -5.27 9.67
C SER A 55 -7.80 -6.38 9.05
N GLY A 56 -6.61 -6.66 9.57
CA GLY A 56 -5.73 -7.71 9.06
C GLY A 56 -4.79 -7.28 7.92
N LYS A 57 -4.62 -5.98 7.65
CA LYS A 57 -3.67 -5.47 6.63
C LYS A 57 -2.27 -6.06 6.75
N SER A 58 -1.66 -5.97 7.93
CA SER A 58 -0.32 -6.50 8.19
C SER A 58 -0.25 -8.03 8.03
N SER A 59 -1.31 -8.74 8.41
CA SER A 59 -1.42 -10.19 8.22
C SER A 59 -1.51 -10.55 6.73
N LEU A 60 -2.24 -9.76 5.94
CA LEU A 60 -2.30 -9.92 4.48
C LEU A 60 -0.91 -9.73 3.84
N ILE A 61 -0.15 -8.71 4.25
CA ILE A 61 1.21 -8.48 3.74
C ILE A 61 2.13 -9.66 4.04
N ARG A 62 2.11 -10.16 5.29
CA ARG A 62 2.86 -11.37 5.66
C ARG A 62 2.45 -12.56 4.81
N THR A 63 1.15 -12.71 4.54
CA THR A 63 0.60 -13.79 3.72
C THR A 63 1.09 -13.70 2.28
N PHE A 64 1.10 -12.51 1.68
CA PHE A 64 1.68 -12.30 0.35
C PHE A 64 3.16 -12.68 0.30
N PHE A 65 3.95 -12.28 1.32
CA PHE A 65 5.35 -12.65 1.41
C PHE A 65 5.55 -14.16 1.50
N MET A 66 4.86 -14.82 2.42
CA MET A 66 4.96 -16.27 2.65
C MET A 66 4.53 -17.06 1.41
N ALA A 67 3.42 -16.68 0.77
CA ALA A 67 2.90 -17.34 -0.42
C ALA A 67 3.85 -17.19 -1.62
N LEU A 68 4.42 -16.00 -1.81
CA LEU A 68 5.35 -15.72 -2.91
C LEU A 68 6.68 -16.45 -2.71
N ASN A 69 7.23 -16.43 -1.50
CA ASN A 69 8.55 -17.00 -1.19
C ASN A 69 8.50 -18.47 -0.77
N LYS A 70 7.31 -19.07 -0.69
CA LYS A 70 7.08 -20.47 -0.29
C LYS A 70 7.72 -20.79 1.07
N THR A 71 7.54 -19.88 2.02
CA THR A 71 8.01 -19.98 3.40
C THR A 71 6.83 -19.91 4.37
N GLN A 72 6.97 -20.50 5.55
CA GLN A 72 5.98 -20.38 6.63
C GLN A 72 6.32 -19.26 7.62
N GLU A 73 7.54 -18.72 7.53
CA GLU A 73 8.02 -17.67 8.42
C GLU A 73 8.56 -16.50 7.61
N VAL A 74 8.33 -15.30 8.14
CA VAL A 74 8.91 -14.06 7.61
C VAL A 74 10.24 -13.77 8.31
N PRO A 75 11.25 -13.22 7.60
CA PRO A 75 12.48 -12.75 8.22
C PRO A 75 12.22 -11.74 9.36
N ALA A 76 13.07 -11.73 10.39
CA ALA A 76 12.90 -10.86 11.55
C ALA A 76 12.88 -9.37 11.17
N ASP A 77 13.78 -8.95 10.27
CA ASP A 77 13.84 -7.57 9.76
C ASP A 77 12.58 -7.16 8.99
N PHE A 78 11.94 -8.10 8.29
CA PHE A 78 10.66 -7.88 7.62
C PHE A 78 9.51 -7.81 8.62
N ALA A 79 9.52 -8.69 9.63
CA ALA A 79 8.53 -8.70 10.70
C ALA A 79 8.58 -7.43 11.56
N ASP A 80 9.77 -6.91 11.84
CA ASP A 80 9.99 -5.68 12.61
C ASP A 80 9.49 -4.45 11.86
N ARG A 81 9.59 -4.45 10.53
CA ARG A 81 9.02 -3.39 9.69
C ARG A 81 7.49 -3.42 9.73
N ILE A 82 6.89 -4.61 9.63
CA ILE A 82 5.44 -4.81 9.65
C ILE A 82 5.00 -5.09 11.09
N ILE A 83 4.93 -4.01 11.86
CA ILE A 83 4.57 -4.07 13.28
C ILE A 83 3.11 -4.49 13.43
N VAL A 84 2.90 -5.76 13.83
CA VAL A 84 1.65 -6.23 14.44
C VAL A 84 1.83 -6.08 15.94
N LYS A 85 1.33 -5.00 16.54
CA LYS A 85 1.29 -4.93 18.02
C LYS A 85 0.17 -5.84 18.52
N ASP A 86 0.41 -6.53 19.62
CA ASP A 86 -0.54 -7.45 20.25
C ASP A 86 -1.91 -6.80 20.50
N THR A 87 -2.95 -7.62 20.43
CA THR A 87 -4.38 -7.30 20.67
C THR A 87 -4.67 -6.57 21.98
N ALA A 88 -3.72 -6.54 22.94
CA ALA A 88 -3.84 -5.78 24.18
C ALA A 88 -3.60 -4.27 24.02
N MET A 89 -3.00 -3.82 22.91
CA MET A 89 -2.86 -2.41 22.58
C MET A 89 -3.69 -2.13 21.33
N ASN A 90 -4.86 -1.50 21.50
CA ASN A 90 -5.85 -1.14 20.46
C ASN A 90 -5.33 -0.20 19.35
N GLU A 91 -4.02 -0.02 19.24
CA GLU A 91 -3.37 0.81 18.24
C GLU A 91 -2.63 -0.13 17.29
N GLY A 92 -3.27 -0.45 16.14
CA GLY A 92 -2.68 -1.23 15.07
C GLY A 92 -1.46 -0.55 14.43
N THR A 93 -1.23 -0.76 13.14
CA THR A 93 -0.18 -0.06 12.39
C THR A 93 -0.33 1.46 12.60
N LEU A 94 0.53 2.07 13.43
CA LEU A 94 0.49 3.51 13.75
C LEU A 94 1.30 4.35 12.77
N LYS A 95 2.01 3.68 11.86
CA LYS A 95 2.99 4.26 10.95
C LYS A 95 2.72 3.74 9.56
N TYR A 96 2.82 4.61 8.57
CA TYR A 96 2.98 4.16 7.19
C TYR A 96 4.25 3.32 7.08
N ILE A 97 4.15 2.12 6.51
CA ILE A 97 5.27 1.19 6.36
C ILE A 97 5.34 0.74 4.91
N SER A 98 6.55 0.72 4.35
CA SER A 98 6.81 0.08 3.07
C SER A 98 7.48 -1.29 3.27
N ALA A 99 6.83 -2.34 2.79
CA ALA A 99 7.29 -3.72 2.88
C ALA A 99 7.65 -4.25 1.49
N VAL A 100 8.91 -4.62 1.29
CA VAL A 100 9.37 -5.24 0.04
C VAL A 100 9.05 -6.73 0.06
N ILE A 101 8.02 -7.13 -0.69
CA ILE A 101 7.57 -8.54 -0.80
C ILE A 101 8.43 -9.34 -1.76
N LYS A 102 8.92 -8.65 -2.80
CA LYS A 102 9.84 -9.18 -3.80
C LYS A 102 10.87 -8.10 -4.13
N PRO A 103 12.17 -8.34 -3.95
CA PRO A 103 13.19 -7.39 -4.40
C PRO A 103 13.32 -7.40 -5.93
N ALA A 104 13.77 -6.28 -6.48
CA ALA A 104 14.18 -6.22 -7.87
C ALA A 104 15.44 -7.06 -8.10
N LYS A 105 15.58 -7.63 -9.30
CA LYS A 105 16.81 -8.33 -9.70
C LYS A 105 17.49 -7.55 -10.80
N LEU A 106 18.80 -7.36 -10.67
CA LEU A 106 19.64 -6.72 -11.67
C LEU A 106 20.52 -7.78 -12.36
N ASP A 107 20.83 -7.59 -13.64
CA ASP A 107 21.83 -8.38 -14.34
C ASP A 107 23.24 -7.90 -14.00
N HIS A 108 24.26 -8.58 -14.54
CA HIS A 108 25.67 -8.23 -14.33
C HIS A 108 26.05 -6.84 -14.87
N ARG A 109 25.18 -6.23 -15.70
CA ARG A 109 25.33 -4.91 -16.32
C ARG A 109 24.52 -3.84 -15.58
N GLY A 110 23.80 -4.21 -14.52
CA GLY A 110 22.96 -3.31 -13.73
C GLY A 110 21.54 -3.09 -14.27
N ASN A 111 21.12 -3.81 -15.32
CA ASN A 111 19.77 -3.67 -15.87
C ASN A 111 18.75 -4.46 -15.04
N THR A 112 17.56 -3.90 -14.86
CA THR A 112 16.45 -4.57 -14.17
C THR A 112 15.96 -5.80 -14.96
N VAL A 113 16.25 -6.99 -14.41
CA VAL A 113 15.80 -8.30 -14.89
C VAL A 113 14.38 -8.60 -14.43
N SER A 114 14.00 -8.12 -13.24
CA SER A 114 12.64 -8.23 -12.73
C SER A 114 12.33 -7.09 -11.77
N SER A 115 11.12 -6.54 -11.83
CA SER A 115 10.68 -5.45 -10.95
C SER A 115 10.41 -5.94 -9.53
N ALA A 116 10.56 -5.04 -8.56
CA ALA A 116 10.16 -5.26 -7.17
C ALA A 116 8.62 -5.24 -7.00
N ILE A 117 8.15 -5.84 -5.90
CA ILE A 117 6.76 -5.70 -5.42
C ILE A 117 6.83 -5.14 -4.00
N MET A 118 6.19 -4.01 -3.80
CA MET A 118 6.20 -3.26 -2.55
C MET A 118 4.76 -3.09 -2.07
N CYS A 119 4.51 -3.43 -0.82
CA CYS A 119 3.23 -3.24 -0.16
C CYS A 119 3.37 -2.12 0.87
N HIS A 120 2.49 -1.15 0.83
CA HIS A 120 2.45 -0.03 1.76
C HIS A 120 1.28 -0.23 2.72
N ASP A 121 1.60 -0.50 3.99
CA ASP A 121 0.58 -0.60 5.05
C ASP A 121 0.24 0.82 5.52
N THR A 122 -1.01 1.24 5.34
CA THR A 122 -1.44 2.51 5.91
C THR A 122 -1.57 2.38 7.43
N ARG A 123 -1.49 3.53 8.11
CA ARG A 123 -2.04 3.59 9.47
C ARG A 123 -3.50 3.17 9.40
N GLY A 124 -3.91 2.23 10.25
CA GLY A 124 -5.32 1.82 10.30
C GLY A 124 -6.23 3.00 10.64
N HIS A 125 -7.35 3.08 9.95
CA HIS A 125 -8.38 4.10 10.21
C HIS A 125 -9.08 3.80 11.53
N ILE A 126 -9.23 4.83 12.35
CA ILE A 126 -9.89 4.74 13.66
C ILE A 126 -11.11 5.66 13.67
N TRP A 127 -10.99 6.85 13.10
CA TRP A 127 -12.00 7.90 13.23
C TRP A 127 -12.85 8.09 11.96
N MET A 128 -12.39 7.58 10.81
CA MET A 128 -13.08 7.67 9.51
C MET A 128 -13.50 9.11 9.17
N ASP A 129 -12.67 10.08 9.56
CA ASP A 129 -12.96 11.51 9.44
C ASP A 129 -12.31 12.14 8.19
N GLU A 130 -12.65 13.40 7.92
CA GLU A 130 -12.05 14.16 6.81
C GLU A 130 -10.51 14.26 6.90
N ARG A 131 -9.93 14.12 8.10
CA ARG A 131 -8.47 14.22 8.27
C ARG A 131 -7.80 12.96 7.75
N GLU A 132 -8.35 11.80 8.09
CA GLU A 132 -7.91 10.51 7.58
C GLU A 132 -8.10 10.42 6.05
N GLN A 133 -9.19 10.98 5.52
CA GLN A 133 -9.42 11.07 4.08
C GLN A 133 -8.38 11.95 3.37
N LYS A 134 -8.08 13.15 3.90
CA LYS A 134 -7.05 14.04 3.34
C LYS A 134 -5.66 13.39 3.40
N GLN A 135 -5.35 12.68 4.47
CA GLN A 135 -4.12 11.92 4.59
C GLN A 135 -3.98 10.88 3.47
N LEU A 136 -5.03 10.09 3.23
CA LEU A 136 -5.02 9.11 2.16
C LEU A 136 -4.84 9.77 0.79
N SER A 137 -5.52 10.91 0.56
CA SER A 137 -5.36 11.67 -0.68
C SER A 137 -3.89 11.98 -0.97
N VAL A 138 -3.16 12.51 0.01
CA VAL A 138 -1.73 12.86 -0.15
C VAL A 138 -0.86 11.62 -0.39
N ILE A 139 -1.16 10.49 0.26
CA ILE A 139 -0.46 9.22 0.01
C ILE A 139 -0.67 8.77 -1.45
N MET A 140 -1.91 8.81 -1.94
CA MET A 140 -2.23 8.44 -3.32
C MET A 140 -1.60 9.37 -4.36
N ASP A 141 -1.34 10.63 -4.01
CA ASP A 141 -0.62 11.56 -4.90
C ASP A 141 0.87 11.22 -5.02
N GLY A 142 1.39 10.29 -4.21
CA GLY A 142 2.80 9.92 -4.18
C GLY A 142 3.68 11.00 -3.55
N ASN A 143 3.07 11.84 -2.72
CA ASN A 143 3.75 12.94 -2.02
C ASN A 143 4.36 12.50 -0.69
N ILE A 144 4.53 11.20 -0.44
CA ILE A 144 5.12 10.65 0.79
C ILE A 144 6.41 9.92 0.46
N ARG A 145 7.47 10.11 1.27
CA ARG A 145 8.74 9.39 1.15
C ARG A 145 8.63 8.00 1.78
N ASP A 146 9.40 7.05 1.26
CA ASP A 146 9.52 5.71 1.85
C ASP A 146 10.09 5.76 3.27
N ASP A 147 9.72 4.77 4.10
CA ASP A 147 10.14 4.62 5.50
C ASP A 147 9.83 5.82 6.43
N SER A 148 8.83 6.62 6.03
CA SER A 148 8.41 7.81 6.76
C SER A 148 7.41 7.53 7.87
N ILE A 149 7.67 8.06 9.08
CA ILE A 149 6.68 8.06 10.16
C ILE A 149 5.59 9.08 9.85
N VAL A 150 4.47 8.59 9.35
CA VAL A 150 3.26 9.40 9.13
C VAL A 150 2.42 9.43 10.41
N GLN A 151 2.84 10.21 11.41
CA GLN A 151 2.04 10.48 12.62
C GLN A 151 1.22 11.76 12.45
N GLN A 152 -0.08 11.71 12.77
CA GLN A 152 -0.82 12.94 13.07
C GLN A 152 -0.24 13.55 14.35
N ARG A 153 0.06 14.86 14.34
CA ARG A 153 0.55 15.56 15.53
C ARG A 153 -0.60 15.68 16.54
N ASN A 154 -0.61 14.83 17.56
CA ASN A 154 -1.64 14.82 18.61
C ASN A 154 -1.62 16.05 19.53
N TYR A 155 -0.51 16.82 19.56
CA TYR A 155 -0.38 18.02 20.39
C TYR A 155 -0.22 19.26 19.53
N ARG A 156 -1.32 19.93 19.20
CA ARG A 156 -1.31 21.35 18.84
C ARG A 156 -2.14 22.13 19.85
N TYR A 157 -1.55 23.20 20.38
CA TYR A 157 -2.20 24.13 21.31
C TYR A 157 -3.60 24.50 20.79
N ALA A 158 -4.62 24.34 21.63
CA ALA A 158 -6.02 24.63 21.30
C ALA A 158 -6.25 26.05 20.75
N ARG A 159 -5.32 26.98 21.00
CA ARG A 159 -5.35 28.35 20.49
C ARG A 159 -5.07 28.47 18.97
N LEU A 160 -4.57 27.41 18.32
CA LEU A 160 -4.32 27.34 16.87
C LEU A 160 -5.42 26.58 16.10
N LEU A 161 -6.49 26.14 16.77
CA LEU A 161 -7.62 25.40 16.15
C LEU A 161 -8.48 26.26 15.21
N TRP A 162 -8.25 27.56 15.14
CA TRP A 162 -8.97 28.49 14.25
C TRP A 162 -8.30 28.72 12.88
N GLU A 163 -7.11 28.17 12.65
CA GLU A 163 -6.43 28.31 11.36
C GLU A 163 -6.57 27.02 10.53
N PHE A 164 -7.47 27.10 9.55
CA PHE A 164 -7.65 26.12 8.48
C PHE A 164 -6.33 25.68 7.86
N TRP A 165 -6.20 24.38 7.62
CA TRP A 165 -5.02 23.78 6.99
C TRP A 165 -4.96 24.22 5.53
N ARG A 166 -3.94 24.99 5.16
CA ARG A 166 -3.79 25.53 3.81
C ARG A 166 -2.75 24.77 2.97
N LYS A 167 -1.90 23.93 3.60
CA LYS A 167 -0.77 23.27 2.94
C LYS A 167 -0.47 21.87 3.50
N ASP A 168 -0.07 20.92 2.65
CA ASP A 168 0.26 19.52 3.00
C ASP A 168 1.35 19.38 4.09
N ALA A 169 2.28 20.34 4.16
CA ALA A 169 3.32 20.42 5.20
C ALA A 169 2.77 20.68 6.62
N GLU A 170 1.48 21.01 6.75
CA GLU A 170 0.81 21.20 8.04
C GLU A 170 0.18 19.90 8.56
N LEU A 171 -0.18 18.99 7.63
CA LEU A 171 -0.65 17.62 7.86
C LEU A 171 0.51 16.66 8.20
N PHE A 172 1.62 16.83 7.49
CA PHE A 172 2.77 15.94 7.55
C PHE A 172 4.07 16.70 7.80
N PRO A 173 5.01 16.14 8.58
CA PRO A 173 6.36 16.65 8.64
C PRO A 173 6.95 16.83 7.21
N PRO A 174 7.55 17.99 6.85
CA PRO A 174 8.13 18.20 5.52
C PRO A 174 9.18 17.14 5.12
N GLU A 175 9.77 16.50 6.11
CA GLU A 175 10.77 15.44 5.99
C GLU A 175 10.18 14.17 5.36
N ILE A 176 8.87 13.96 5.49
CA ILE A 176 8.17 12.81 4.93
C ILE A 176 7.49 13.14 3.61
N LEU A 177 7.50 14.41 3.18
CA LEU A 177 6.93 14.80 1.89
C LEU A 177 7.94 14.57 0.75
N ALA A 178 7.51 13.86 -0.29
CA ALA A 178 8.26 13.72 -1.52
C ALA A 178 8.27 15.06 -2.27
N ARG A 179 9.42 15.48 -2.80
CA ARG A 179 9.56 16.79 -3.45
C ARG A 179 8.89 16.86 -4.82
N LYS A 180 8.66 15.71 -5.46
CA LYS A 180 7.98 15.58 -6.76
C LYS A 180 7.21 14.26 -6.78
N SER A 181 5.94 14.30 -7.15
CA SER A 181 5.16 13.12 -7.49
C SER A 181 5.58 12.60 -8.87
N SER A 182 5.69 11.29 -9.00
CA SER A 182 5.93 10.60 -10.27
C SER A 182 5.40 9.17 -10.20
N LEU A 183 5.42 8.44 -11.32
CA LEU A 183 5.13 7.00 -11.32
C LEU A 183 6.06 6.20 -10.40
N GLN A 184 7.22 6.75 -10.00
CA GLN A 184 8.13 6.10 -9.05
C GLN A 184 7.66 6.19 -7.59
N THR A 185 6.76 7.12 -7.28
CA THR A 185 6.34 7.41 -5.90
C THR A 185 4.84 7.25 -5.67
N GLN A 186 4.06 7.11 -6.75
CA GLN A 186 2.62 6.89 -6.66
C GLN A 186 2.29 5.41 -6.48
N PRO A 187 1.37 5.06 -5.57
CA PRO A 187 0.85 3.71 -5.52
C PRO A 187 0.20 3.32 -6.85
N HIS A 188 0.48 2.13 -7.35
CA HIS A 188 -0.04 1.63 -8.64
C HIS A 188 -1.32 0.82 -8.47
N ALA A 189 -1.52 0.24 -7.29
CA ALA A 189 -2.71 -0.50 -6.92
C ALA A 189 -3.18 -0.09 -5.53
N LEU A 190 -4.50 -0.17 -5.31
CA LEU A 190 -5.14 0.07 -4.04
C LEU A 190 -5.94 -1.17 -3.65
N LEU A 191 -5.65 -1.71 -2.47
CA LEU A 191 -6.34 -2.85 -1.87
C LEU A 191 -7.08 -2.39 -0.60
N PHE A 192 -8.38 -2.61 -0.55
CA PHE A 192 -9.23 -2.38 0.61
C PHE A 192 -9.31 -3.68 1.43
N VAL A 193 -8.96 -3.58 2.70
CA VAL A 193 -8.96 -4.72 3.63
C VAL A 193 -9.94 -4.45 4.74
N PHE A 194 -11.03 -5.22 4.75
CA PHE A 194 -12.07 -5.19 5.77
C PHE A 194 -11.92 -6.38 6.71
N ASP A 195 -12.30 -6.17 7.96
CA ASP A 195 -12.30 -7.24 8.95
C ASP A 195 -13.47 -8.20 8.67
N GLY A 196 -13.15 -9.43 8.28
CA GLY A 196 -14.14 -10.48 8.05
C GLY A 196 -14.57 -11.23 9.32
N SER A 197 -13.99 -10.89 10.48
CA SER A 197 -14.39 -11.47 11.77
C SER A 197 -15.53 -10.70 12.44
N MET A 198 -15.88 -9.52 11.92
CA MET A 198 -17.06 -8.80 12.38
C MET A 198 -18.31 -9.44 11.77
N ASP A 199 -19.23 -9.87 12.64
CA ASP A 199 -20.52 -10.45 12.25
C ASP A 199 -21.41 -9.44 11.49
N GLU A 200 -21.12 -8.14 11.66
CA GLU A 200 -21.82 -7.04 11.00
C GLU A 200 -20.90 -6.39 9.96
N ILE A 201 -21.33 -6.38 8.70
CA ILE A 201 -20.73 -5.54 7.67
C ILE A 201 -20.98 -4.09 8.10
N PRO A 202 -19.97 -3.20 8.11
CA PRO A 202 -20.20 -1.79 8.40
C PRO A 202 -21.28 -1.23 7.46
N ASP A 203 -22.49 -1.05 7.96
CA ASP A 203 -23.67 -0.58 7.23
C ASP A 203 -24.13 0.80 7.72
N GLY A 204 -23.44 1.34 8.73
CA GLY A 204 -23.62 2.69 9.21
C GLY A 204 -23.40 3.71 8.09
N GLU A 205 -24.26 4.73 8.08
CA GLU A 205 -24.28 5.72 7.01
C GLU A 205 -22.95 6.48 6.93
N GLU A 206 -22.29 6.72 8.06
CA GLU A 206 -21.02 7.44 8.15
C GLU A 206 -19.86 6.59 7.61
N GLU A 207 -19.70 5.34 8.05
CA GLU A 207 -18.63 4.46 7.54
C GLU A 207 -18.82 4.19 6.05
N THR A 208 -20.05 3.89 5.64
CA THR A 208 -20.35 3.61 4.24
C THR A 208 -20.11 4.84 3.36
N ARG A 209 -20.44 6.03 3.85
CA ARG A 209 -20.15 7.30 3.14
C ARG A 209 -18.64 7.51 3.00
N PHE A 210 -17.88 7.32 4.07
CA PHE A 210 -16.42 7.42 4.04
C PHE A 210 -15.82 6.53 2.95
N TYR A 211 -16.12 5.22 2.94
CA TYR A 211 -15.55 4.32 1.93
C TYR A 211 -16.03 4.64 0.50
N ARG A 212 -17.28 5.06 0.31
CA ARG A 212 -17.77 5.52 -1.01
C ARG A 212 -16.96 6.70 -1.52
N GLU A 213 -16.68 7.67 -0.66
CA GLU A 213 -15.87 8.84 -1.03
C GLU A 213 -14.42 8.46 -1.32
N ILE A 214 -13.82 7.54 -0.56
CA ILE A 214 -12.47 7.03 -0.83
C ILE A 214 -12.41 6.31 -2.18
N ILE A 215 -13.37 5.44 -2.48
CA ILE A 215 -13.45 4.73 -3.77
C ILE A 215 -13.62 5.72 -4.92
N GLN A 216 -14.51 6.71 -4.75
CA GLN A 216 -14.73 7.73 -5.76
C GLN A 216 -13.46 8.57 -5.99
N MET A 217 -12.79 8.99 -4.91
CA MET A 217 -11.51 9.69 -4.98
C MET A 217 -10.46 8.86 -5.73
N SER A 218 -10.38 7.56 -5.44
CA SER A 218 -9.43 6.64 -6.11
C SER A 218 -9.69 6.59 -7.62
N ARG A 219 -10.96 6.49 -8.03
CA ARG A 219 -11.32 6.52 -9.46
C ARG A 219 -10.94 7.84 -10.12
N THR A 220 -11.19 8.97 -9.46
CA THR A 220 -10.79 10.29 -9.96
C THR A 220 -9.28 10.43 -10.13
N LYS A 221 -8.49 9.73 -9.30
CA LYS A 221 -7.03 9.67 -9.39
C LYS A 221 -6.51 8.63 -10.41
N GLY A 222 -7.38 7.94 -11.13
CA GLY A 222 -7.00 7.04 -12.21
C GLY A 222 -6.84 5.56 -11.81
N TYR A 223 -7.20 5.19 -10.59
CA TYR A 223 -7.28 3.77 -10.20
C TYR A 223 -8.49 3.13 -10.88
N LEU A 224 -8.23 2.33 -11.93
CA LEU A 224 -9.28 1.71 -12.74
C LEU A 224 -10.10 0.67 -11.98
N ASN A 225 -9.43 -0.16 -11.17
CA ASN A 225 -10.04 -1.26 -10.43
C ASN A 225 -9.54 -1.27 -8.98
N PRO A 226 -9.93 -0.32 -8.11
CA PRO A 226 -9.69 -0.45 -6.68
C PRO A 226 -10.28 -1.78 -6.19
N GLN A 227 -9.46 -2.63 -5.58
CA GLN A 227 -9.84 -3.99 -5.15
C GLN A 227 -10.20 -4.02 -3.68
#